data_AF-A0A8X6WBG9-F1
#
_entry.id   AF-A0A8X6WBG9-F1
#
_cell.length_a   1.000
_cell.length_b   1.000
_cell.length_c   1.000
_cell.angle_alpha   90.00
_cell.angle_beta   90.00
_cell.angle_gamma   90.00
#
_symmetry.space_group_name_H-M   'P 1'
#
loop_
_entity.id
_entity.type
_entity.pdbx_description
1 polymer ?
#
loop_
_entity_poly.entity_id
_entity_poly.type
_entity_poly.pdbx_seq_one_letter_code
_entity_poly.pdbx_strand_id
1 'polypeptide(L)'
;MLISFTRKENKSVLDKQLKEQLRQDTEYYHNVLKRVVAVIKYLAIRGLAFRYAEEVFSSPHNDSFICALELLAELDPFLREHTEQRELRPKSLISYLSKTIYEQIIEIMDKHKSFKQLQR
;
A
#
# COMPACT_ATOMS: atom_id res chain seq x y z
N MET A 1 9.92 24.62 40.37
CA MET A 1 9.05 25.32 39.40
C MET A 1 9.61 25.28 37.97
N LEU A 2 10.94 25.41 37.75
CA LEU A 2 11.56 25.30 36.42
C LEU A 2 11.48 23.89 35.79
N ILE A 3 11.68 22.83 36.59
CA ILE A 3 11.66 21.43 36.13
C ILE A 3 10.28 21.01 35.57
N SER A 4 9.20 21.49 36.18
CA SER A 4 7.84 21.23 35.72
C SER A 4 7.50 21.95 34.42
N PHE A 5 8.08 23.14 34.21
CA PHE A 5 7.89 23.93 33.00
C PHE A 5 8.63 23.29 31.82
N THR A 6 9.91 22.95 32.00
CA THR A 6 10.72 22.26 30.96
C THR A 6 10.15 20.88 30.61
N ARG A 7 9.63 20.13 31.59
CA ARG A 7 8.93 18.86 31.33
C ARG A 7 7.66 19.07 30.48
N LYS A 8 6.91 20.15 30.71
CA LYS A 8 5.68 20.45 29.97
C LYS A 8 5.99 20.90 28.54
N GLU A 9 7.02 21.71 28.33
CA GLU A 9 7.48 22.10 26.99
C GLU A 9 8.00 20.91 26.19
N ASN A 10 8.86 20.07 26.77
CA ASN A 10 9.39 18.87 26.10
C ASN A 10 8.27 17.89 25.69
N LYS A 11 7.25 17.71 26.54
CA LYS A 11 6.08 16.90 26.18
C LYS A 11 5.32 17.52 24.99
N SER A 12 5.15 18.84 24.97
CA SER A 12 4.45 19.52 23.87
C SER A 12 5.22 19.43 22.53
N VAL A 13 6.55 19.42 22.56
CA VAL A 13 7.39 19.27 21.37
C VAL A 13 7.34 17.82 20.88
N LEU A 14 7.45 16.85 21.77
CA LEU A 14 7.33 15.42 21.43
C LEU A 14 5.95 15.11 20.84
N ASP A 15 4.87 15.64 21.42
CA ASP A 15 3.51 15.46 20.91
C ASP A 15 3.35 16.06 19.50
N LYS A 16 4.03 17.18 19.20
CA LYS A 16 4.05 17.78 17.85
C LYS A 16 4.81 16.91 16.86
N GLN A 17 5.99 16.42 17.23
CA GLN A 17 6.80 15.53 16.40
C GLN A 17 6.07 14.23 16.09
N LEU A 18 5.42 13.63 17.08
CA LEU A 18 4.65 12.40 16.90
C LEU A 18 3.44 12.61 15.95
N LYS A 19 2.73 13.74 16.09
CA LYS A 19 1.63 14.08 15.17
C LYS A 19 2.11 14.31 13.74
N GLU A 20 3.25 14.95 13.58
CA GLU A 20 3.83 15.17 12.25
C GLU A 20 4.26 13.86 11.61
N GLN A 21 4.90 12.97 12.36
CA GLN A 21 5.27 11.64 11.88
C GLN A 21 4.04 10.83 11.47
N LEU A 22 2.98 10.84 12.30
CA LEU A 22 1.73 10.17 11.97
C LEU A 22 1.10 10.72 10.68
N ARG A 23 1.17 12.04 10.48
CA ARG A 23 0.68 12.69 9.25
C ARG A 23 1.46 12.23 8.03
N GLN A 24 2.79 12.20 8.12
CA GLN A 24 3.67 11.75 7.04
C GLN A 24 3.43 10.27 6.71
N ASP A 25 3.32 9.40 7.72
CA ASP A 25 3.01 7.99 7.53
C ASP A 25 1.63 7.79 6.88
N THR A 26 0.63 8.56 7.32
CA THR A 26 -0.72 8.52 6.75
C THR A 26 -0.70 8.91 5.28
N GLU A 27 0.00 9.98 4.93
CA GLU A 27 0.14 10.43 3.54
C GLU A 27 0.88 9.41 2.68
N TYR A 28 1.96 8.83 3.21
CA TYR A 28 2.73 7.77 2.56
C TYR A 28 1.84 6.57 2.23
N TYR A 29 1.15 5.99 3.22
CA TYR A 29 0.31 4.82 3.00
C TYR A 29 -0.92 5.12 2.15
N HIS A 30 -1.47 6.34 2.20
CA HIS A 30 -2.51 6.77 1.29
C HIS A 30 -2.02 6.79 -0.17
N ASN A 31 -0.78 7.22 -0.40
CA ASN A 31 -0.16 7.20 -1.73
C ASN A 31 0.11 5.77 -2.23
N VAL A 32 0.47 4.83 -1.35
CA VAL A 32 0.58 3.40 -1.69
C VAL A 32 -0.81 2.84 -2.07
N LEU A 33 -1.81 3.04 -1.21
CA LEU A 33 -3.17 2.54 -1.42
C LEU A 33 -3.81 3.04 -2.72
N LYS A 34 -3.61 4.31 -3.08
CA LYS A 34 -4.11 4.88 -4.35
C LYS A 34 -3.65 4.08 -5.56
N ARG A 35 -2.37 3.68 -5.58
CA ARG A 35 -1.76 2.92 -6.69
C ARG A 35 -2.28 1.48 -6.73
N VAL A 36 -2.34 0.83 -5.56
CA VAL A 36 -2.93 -0.51 -5.42
C VAL A 36 -4.36 -0.54 -5.94
N VAL A 37 -5.20 0.42 -5.53
CA VAL A 37 -6.60 0.52 -6.01
C VAL A 37 -6.66 0.80 -7.51
N ALA A 38 -5.74 1.61 -8.06
CA ALA A 38 -5.69 1.87 -9.50
C ALA A 38 -5.42 0.59 -10.30
N VAL A 39 -4.46 -0.23 -9.86
CA VAL A 39 -4.18 -1.55 -10.45
C VAL A 39 -5.40 -2.46 -10.36
N ILE A 40 -6.00 -2.57 -9.18
CA ILE A 40 -7.18 -3.43 -8.96
C ILE A 40 -8.32 -3.04 -9.92
N LYS A 41 -8.60 -1.74 -10.03
CA LYS A 41 -9.62 -1.23 -10.95
C LYS A 41 -9.29 -1.54 -12.41
N TYR A 42 -8.05 -1.35 -12.81
CA TYR A 42 -7.61 -1.62 -14.18
C TYR A 42 -7.81 -3.09 -14.55
N LEU A 43 -7.38 -4.00 -13.69
CA LEU A 43 -7.55 -5.45 -13.89
C LEU A 43 -9.03 -5.83 -13.88
N ALA A 44 -9.84 -5.27 -12.97
CA ALA A 44 -11.27 -5.52 -12.88
C ALA A 44 -12.01 -5.16 -14.18
N ILE A 45 -11.78 -3.94 -14.71
CA ILE A 45 -12.42 -3.43 -15.94
C ILE A 45 -12.07 -4.30 -17.15
N ARG A 46 -10.87 -4.88 -17.17
CA ARG A 46 -10.39 -5.72 -18.28
C ARG A 46 -10.80 -7.18 -18.13
N GLY A 47 -11.47 -7.57 -17.04
CA GLY A 47 -11.79 -8.97 -16.74
C GLY A 47 -10.55 -9.83 -16.52
N LEU A 48 -9.42 -9.22 -16.15
CA LEU A 48 -8.18 -9.95 -15.90
C LEU A 48 -8.24 -10.61 -14.52
N ALA A 49 -7.84 -11.88 -14.45
CA ALA A 49 -7.75 -12.59 -13.18
C ALA A 49 -6.69 -11.94 -12.29
N PHE A 50 -7.05 -11.63 -11.05
CA PHE A 50 -6.10 -11.08 -10.07
C PHE A 50 -5.04 -12.11 -9.64
N ARG A 51 -5.39 -13.40 -9.72
CA ARG A 51 -4.55 -14.55 -9.39
C ARG A 51 -4.28 -15.37 -10.65
N TYR A 52 -3.03 -15.77 -10.85
CA TYR A 52 -2.70 -17.01 -11.55
C TYR A 52 -2.00 -17.97 -10.57
N ALA A 53 -1.83 -19.23 -10.93
CA ALA A 53 -1.70 -20.31 -9.96
C ALA A 53 -0.42 -20.34 -9.08
N GLU A 54 0.61 -19.51 -9.32
CA GLU A 54 1.90 -19.62 -8.60
C GLU A 54 2.53 -18.28 -8.17
N GLU A 55 2.91 -18.19 -6.89
CA GLU A 55 3.59 -17.04 -6.27
C GLU A 55 5.13 -17.18 -6.35
N VAL A 56 5.74 -16.86 -7.49
CA VAL A 56 7.20 -16.79 -7.60
C VAL A 56 7.60 -15.51 -8.34
N PHE A 57 8.15 -14.53 -7.61
CA PHE A 57 8.76 -13.34 -8.21
C PHE A 57 9.77 -13.75 -9.30
N SER A 58 9.72 -13.09 -10.46
CA SER A 58 10.47 -13.42 -11.69
C SER A 58 10.02 -14.67 -12.44
N SER A 59 8.88 -15.27 -12.10
CA SER A 59 8.26 -16.34 -12.89
C SER A 59 7.39 -15.75 -14.01
N PRO A 60 7.37 -16.34 -15.22
CA PRO A 60 6.38 -16.02 -16.25
C PRO A 60 4.93 -16.30 -15.82
N HIS A 61 4.73 -16.87 -14.62
CA HIS A 61 3.43 -17.16 -14.00
C HIS A 61 3.04 -16.20 -12.87
N ASN A 62 3.69 -15.04 -12.76
CA ASN A 62 3.35 -14.01 -11.78
C ASN A 62 1.86 -13.61 -11.86
N ASP A 63 1.24 -13.45 -10.69
CA ASP A 63 -0.11 -12.89 -10.54
C ASP A 63 -0.22 -11.59 -11.34
N SER A 64 -1.28 -11.41 -12.13
CA SER A 64 -1.46 -10.23 -13.00
C SER A 64 -1.42 -8.91 -12.21
N PHE A 65 -1.73 -8.96 -10.92
CA PHE A 65 -1.56 -7.85 -9.98
C PHE A 65 -0.10 -7.48 -9.71
N ILE A 66 0.77 -8.48 -9.48
CA ILE A 66 2.20 -8.26 -9.23
C ILE A 66 2.87 -7.74 -10.49
N CYS A 67 2.61 -8.35 -11.66
CA CYS A 67 3.14 -7.85 -12.93
C CYS A 67 2.74 -6.40 -13.21
N ALA A 68 1.49 -6.02 -12.92
CA ALA A 68 1.04 -4.65 -13.13
C ALA A 68 1.70 -3.66 -12.15
N LEU A 69 1.98 -4.08 -10.92
CA LEU A 69 2.72 -3.27 -9.95
C LEU A 69 4.20 -3.11 -10.33
N GLU A 70 4.85 -4.19 -10.78
CA GLU A 70 6.23 -4.18 -11.29
C GLU A 70 6.35 -3.19 -12.45
N LEU A 71 5.45 -3.27 -13.43
CA LEU A 71 5.41 -2.33 -14.55
C LEU A 71 5.18 -0.88 -14.10
N LEU A 72 4.29 -0.65 -13.12
CA LEU A 72 4.09 0.69 -12.57
C LEU A 72 5.32 1.20 -11.84
N ALA A 73 6.08 0.35 -11.15
CA ALA A 73 7.31 0.72 -10.46
C ALA A 73 8.43 1.14 -11.44
N GLU A 74 8.40 0.69 -12.70
CA GLU A 74 9.31 1.22 -13.72
C GLU A 74 9.05 2.69 -14.02
N LEU A 75 7.80 3.14 -13.93
CA LEU A 75 7.38 4.51 -14.27
C LEU A 75 7.20 5.42 -13.05
N ASP A 76 7.02 4.83 -11.87
CA ASP A 76 6.70 5.54 -10.63
C ASP A 76 7.84 5.36 -9.59
N PRO A 77 8.73 6.36 -9.45
CA PRO A 77 9.85 6.29 -8.51
C PRO A 77 9.43 6.04 -7.06
N PHE A 78 8.27 6.55 -6.64
CA PHE A 78 7.76 6.33 -5.30
C PHE A 78 7.39 4.85 -5.09
N LEU A 79 6.72 4.25 -6.07
CA LEU A 79 6.35 2.84 -5.99
C LEU A 79 7.59 1.93 -6.08
N ARG A 80 8.57 2.30 -6.90
CA ARG A 80 9.87 1.61 -6.98
C ARG A 80 10.56 1.59 -5.62
N GLU A 81 10.72 2.75 -5.01
CA GLU A 81 11.34 2.86 -3.69
C GLU A 81 10.57 2.05 -2.65
N HIS A 82 9.23 2.11 -2.65
CA HIS A 82 8.40 1.29 -1.74
C HIS A 82 8.63 -0.22 -1.94
N THR A 83 8.81 -0.65 -3.19
CA THR A 83 8.99 -2.07 -3.54
C THR A 83 10.41 -2.54 -3.19
N GLU A 84 11.44 -1.75 -3.48
CA GLU A 84 12.84 -2.04 -3.11
C GLU A 84 13.02 -2.06 -1.57
N GLN A 85 12.42 -1.10 -0.85
CA GLN A 85 12.45 -1.09 0.62
C GLN A 85 11.77 -2.33 1.22
N ARG A 86 10.80 -2.95 0.53
CA ARG A 86 10.15 -4.18 0.98
C ARG A 86 11.10 -5.37 0.90
N GLU A 87 11.90 -5.49 -0.17
CA GLU A 87 12.86 -6.58 -0.34
C GLU A 87 13.95 -6.59 0.74
N LEU A 88 14.29 -5.41 1.26
CA LEU A 88 15.28 -5.22 2.33
C LEU A 88 14.72 -5.49 3.73
N ARG A 89 13.39 -5.57 3.90
CA ARG A 89 12.76 -5.80 5.22
C ARG A 89 12.53 -7.30 5.45
N PRO A 90 12.65 -7.80 6.71
CA PRO A 90 12.31 -9.18 7.02
C PRO A 90 10.86 -9.46 6.59
N LYS A 91 10.64 -10.60 5.93
CA LYS A 91 9.41 -11.05 5.24
C LYS A 91 8.08 -10.90 6.03
N SER A 92 8.13 -10.61 7.33
CA SER A 92 6.98 -10.55 8.24
C SER A 92 6.26 -9.21 8.31
N LEU A 93 6.74 -8.14 7.66
CA LEU A 93 5.99 -6.89 7.63
C LEU A 93 4.89 -6.97 6.56
N ILE A 94 3.63 -6.95 7.00
CA ILE A 94 2.44 -6.87 6.15
C ILE A 94 2.58 -5.64 5.24
N SER A 95 2.93 -5.87 3.98
CA SER A 95 2.94 -4.83 2.94
C SER A 95 1.54 -4.74 2.34
N TYR A 96 1.09 -3.53 2.00
CA TYR A 96 -0.13 -3.33 1.21
C TYR A 96 -0.05 -3.98 -0.18
N LEU A 97 1.15 -4.39 -0.60
CA LEU A 97 1.41 -5.18 -1.81
C LEU A 97 1.35 -6.70 -1.57
N SER A 98 1.13 -7.15 -0.33
CA SER A 98 0.95 -8.56 -0.04
C SER A 98 -0.41 -9.05 -0.55
N LYS A 99 -0.43 -10.33 -0.92
CA LYS A 99 -1.62 -10.99 -1.44
C LYS A 99 -2.85 -10.85 -0.55
N THR A 100 -2.65 -11.11 0.73
CA THR A 100 -3.70 -11.02 1.75
C THR A 100 -4.34 -9.63 1.80
N ILE A 101 -3.56 -8.56 1.59
CA ILE A 101 -4.07 -7.19 1.71
C ILE A 101 -4.83 -6.75 0.45
N TYR A 102 -4.32 -7.02 -0.76
CA TYR A 102 -5.07 -6.62 -1.95
C TYR A 102 -6.39 -7.40 -2.09
N GLU A 103 -6.46 -8.63 -1.60
CA GLU A 103 -7.71 -9.42 -1.56
C GLU A 103 -8.74 -8.83 -0.61
N GLN A 104 -8.32 -8.39 0.58
CA GLN A 104 -9.21 -7.66 1.49
C GLN A 104 -9.69 -6.36 0.87
N ILE A 105 -8.83 -5.65 0.13
CA ILE A 105 -9.22 -4.44 -0.60
C ILE A 105 -10.28 -4.78 -1.65
N ILE A 106 -10.12 -5.86 -2.42
CA ILE A 106 -11.14 -6.32 -3.38
C ILE A 106 -12.46 -6.63 -2.66
N GLU A 107 -12.42 -7.35 -1.53
CA GLU A 107 -13.60 -7.68 -0.75
C GLU A 107 -14.33 -6.42 -0.22
N ILE A 108 -13.58 -5.44 0.28
CA ILE A 108 -14.11 -4.15 0.71
C ILE A 108 -14.73 -3.40 -0.48
N MET A 109 -14.06 -3.41 -1.62
CA MET A 109 -14.54 -2.78 -2.85
C MET A 109 -15.83 -3.45 -3.34
N ASP A 110 -15.95 -4.77 -3.30
CA ASP A 110 -17.15 -5.50 -3.72
C ASP A 110 -18.36 -5.24 -2.79
N LYS A 111 -18.12 -5.16 -1.48
CA LYS A 111 -19.14 -4.76 -0.49
C LYS A 111 -19.66 -3.34 -0.73
N HIS A 112 -18.80 -2.44 -1.22
CA HIS A 112 -19.22 -1.11 -1.65
C HIS A 112 -19.81 -1.16 -3.06
N LYS A 113 -21.06 -0.71 -3.26
CA LYS A 113 -21.80 -0.76 -4.54
C LYS A 113 -21.06 -0.19 -5.78
N SER A 114 -19.94 0.52 -5.59
CA SER A 114 -19.08 1.06 -6.64
C SER A 114 -18.36 -0.02 -7.48
N PHE A 115 -18.17 -1.25 -7.00
CA PHE A 115 -17.48 -2.29 -7.78
C PHE A 115 -18.40 -3.05 -8.74
N LYS A 116 -19.70 -3.21 -8.40
CA LYS A 116 -20.71 -3.85 -9.26
C LYS A 116 -20.94 -3.15 -10.60
N GLN A 117 -20.47 -1.91 -10.77
CA GLN A 117 -20.57 -1.15 -12.01
C GLN A 117 -19.36 -1.34 -12.94
N LEU A 118 -18.26 -1.93 -12.45
CA LEU A 118 -16.99 -2.07 -13.19
C LEU A 118 -16.80 -3.47 -13.79
N GLN A 119 -17.72 -4.41 -13.55
CA GLN A 119 -17.72 -5.77 -14.12
C GLN A 119 -18.89 -6.00 -15.10
N ARG A 120 -19.42 -4.94 -15.72
CA ARG A 120 -20.44 -5.01 -16.76
C ARG A 120 -19.88 -4.58 -18.10
#